data_AF-A0A3T1CAK3-F1
#
_entry.id   AF-A0A3T1CAK3-F1
#
_cell.length_a   1.000
_cell.length_b   1.000
_cell.length_c   1.000
_cell.angle_alpha   90.00
_cell.angle_beta   90.00
_cell.angle_gamma   90.00
#
_symmetry.space_group_name_H-M   'P 1'
#
loop_
_entity.id
_entity.type
_entity.pdbx_description
1 polymer ?
#
loop_
_entity_poly.entity_id
_entity_poly.type
_entity_poly.pdbx_seq_one_letter_code
_entity_poly.pdbx_strand_id
1 'polypeptide(L)'
;MHSMAPKENLPKREWVVIICLILFMIVLTCLTHKHRFLSSRKYSEPHHLYNRHQTVRVEGAVEYPGLYNVEKTATLANVLEQAKVLLEADLSKISLNKKVNNSQLIKVPYKEYITVRVEGAVKKRGSLTVLRGTLMEDLIKLIEPLEKADVGRLKRKRKLRDGEIIKVLIKEKLLRDNCKGECKSLE
;
A
#
# COMPACT_ATOMS: atom_id res chain seq x y z
N MET A 1 3.50 31.21 87.10
CA MET A 1 2.38 32.16 86.99
C MET A 1 1.99 32.25 85.52
N HIS A 2 0.91 31.61 85.08
CA HIS A 2 0.36 31.85 83.75
C HIS A 2 -1.10 32.31 83.86
N SER A 3 -1.27 33.51 83.33
CA SER A 3 -2.46 34.36 83.27
C SER A 3 -3.70 33.61 82.78
N MET A 4 -4.74 33.57 83.62
CA MET A 4 -6.09 33.12 83.26
C MET A 4 -6.84 34.33 82.69
N ALA A 5 -7.08 34.34 81.37
CA ALA A 5 -7.84 35.39 80.69
C ALA A 5 -9.30 35.47 81.19
N PRO A 6 -9.92 36.66 81.18
CA PRO A 6 -11.30 36.84 81.63
C PRO A 6 -12.28 36.14 80.68
N LYS A 7 -13.20 35.36 81.23
CA LYS A 7 -14.31 34.77 80.49
C LYS A 7 -15.34 35.84 80.18
N GLU A 8 -15.22 36.43 79.01
CA GLU A 8 -16.22 37.32 78.41
C GLU A 8 -17.48 36.51 78.08
N ASN A 9 -18.54 36.76 78.85
CA ASN A 9 -19.84 36.14 78.67
C ASN A 9 -20.58 36.86 77.54
N LEU A 10 -20.34 36.45 76.30
CA LEU A 10 -21.11 36.94 75.16
C LEU A 10 -22.61 36.68 75.41
N PRO A 11 -23.49 37.66 75.11
CA PRO A 11 -24.93 37.51 75.31
C PRO A 11 -25.46 36.32 74.51
N LYS A 12 -26.43 35.58 75.09
CA LYS A 12 -26.96 34.31 74.55
C LYS A 12 -27.32 34.35 73.06
N ARG A 13 -27.75 35.52 72.57
CA ARG A 13 -28.08 35.80 71.16
C ARG A 13 -26.89 35.69 70.20
N GLU A 14 -25.68 36.08 70.62
CA GLU A 14 -24.47 35.99 69.78
C GLU A 14 -23.98 34.55 69.65
N TRP A 15 -24.11 33.75 70.71
CA TRP A 15 -23.84 32.32 70.66
C TRP A 15 -24.76 31.57 69.69
N VAL A 16 -26.04 31.96 69.62
CA VAL A 16 -26.98 31.39 68.63
C VAL A 16 -26.52 31.69 67.21
N VAL A 17 -26.05 32.92 66.94
CA VAL A 17 -25.53 33.28 65.61
C VAL A 17 -24.28 32.47 65.27
N ILE A 18 -23.37 32.30 66.22
CA ILE A 18 -22.14 31.51 66.02
C ILE A 18 -22.49 30.04 65.73
N ILE A 19 -23.41 29.44 66.48
CA ILE A 19 -23.86 28.05 66.26
C ILE A 19 -24.52 27.90 64.89
N CYS A 20 -25.36 28.86 64.48
CA CYS A 20 -25.96 28.88 63.14
C CYS A 20 -24.90 28.99 62.02
N LEU A 21 -23.88 29.83 62.19
CA LEU A 21 -22.79 29.96 61.22
C LEU A 21 -21.95 28.69 61.10
N ILE A 22 -21.65 28.03 62.23
CA ILE A 22 -20.92 26.75 62.24
C ILE A 22 -21.73 25.66 61.53
N LEU A 23 -23.04 25.55 61.83
CA LEU A 23 -23.94 24.61 61.14
C LEU A 23 -23.97 24.87 59.63
N PHE A 24 -24.04 26.13 59.22
CA PHE A 24 -24.05 26.51 57.81
C PHE A 24 -22.74 26.12 57.11
N MET A 25 -21.58 26.35 57.75
CA MET A 25 -20.27 25.93 57.22
C MET A 25 -20.15 24.41 57.08
N ILE A 26 -20.69 23.64 58.03
CA ILE A 26 -20.70 22.17 57.96
C ILE A 26 -21.59 21.70 56.80
N VAL A 27 -22.78 22.29 56.62
CA VAL A 27 -23.69 21.94 55.51
C VAL A 27 -23.04 22.25 54.16
N LEU A 28 -22.41 23.41 53.99
CA LEU A 28 -21.68 23.76 52.77
C LEU A 28 -20.52 22.79 52.51
N THR A 29 -19.81 22.36 53.56
CA THR A 29 -18.73 21.38 53.45
C THR A 29 -19.26 20.00 53.04
N CYS A 30 -20.41 19.57 53.56
CA CYS A 30 -21.07 18.33 53.16
C CYS A 30 -21.60 18.38 51.72
N LEU A 31 -22.20 19.51 51.30
CA LEU A 31 -22.68 19.72 49.94
C LEU A 31 -21.52 19.73 48.94
N THR A 32 -20.42 20.42 49.27
CA THR A 32 -19.20 20.45 48.45
C THR A 32 -18.49 19.11 48.43
N HIS A 33 -18.42 18.37 49.53
CA HIS A 33 -17.85 17.01 49.56
C HIS A 33 -18.68 16.03 48.71
N LYS A 34 -20.02 16.10 48.79
CA LYS A 34 -20.92 15.29 47.97
C LYS A 34 -20.80 15.63 46.48
N HIS A 35 -20.69 16.92 46.14
CA HIS A 35 -20.46 17.37 44.76
C HIS A 35 -19.06 17.00 44.23
N ARG A 36 -18.02 17.13 45.07
CA ARG A 36 -16.63 16.79 44.74
C ARG A 36 -16.45 15.29 44.55
N PHE A 37 -17.16 14.45 45.32
CA PHE A 37 -17.14 12.99 45.15
C PHE A 37 -17.77 12.52 43.83
N LEU A 38 -18.89 13.13 43.39
CA LEU A 38 -19.46 12.81 42.08
C LEU A 38 -18.64 13.38 40.92
N SER A 39 -18.01 14.55 41.10
CA SER A 39 -17.25 15.21 40.04
C SER A 39 -15.89 14.54 39.77
N SER A 40 -15.24 13.96 40.79
CA SER A 40 -14.00 13.19 40.61
C SER A 40 -14.20 11.88 39.83
N ARG A 41 -15.44 11.44 39.59
CA ARG A 41 -15.73 10.23 38.80
C ARG A 41 -15.92 10.49 37.29
N LYS A 42 -15.85 11.76 36.86
CA LYS A 42 -16.01 12.18 35.44
C LYS A 42 -14.70 12.62 34.76
N TYR A 43 -13.54 12.25 35.31
CA TYR A 43 -12.31 12.17 34.53
C TYR A 43 -12.03 10.70 34.20
N SER A 44 -12.92 10.11 33.42
CA SER A 44 -12.53 9.00 32.57
C SER A 44 -11.72 9.66 31.45
N GLU A 45 -10.40 9.64 31.55
CA GLU A 45 -9.60 9.75 30.34
C GLU A 45 -10.23 8.84 29.29
N PRO A 46 -10.42 9.31 28.04
CA PRO A 46 -10.87 8.42 27.00
C PRO A 46 -9.86 7.29 26.96
N HIS A 47 -10.32 6.07 27.29
CA HIS A 47 -9.51 4.88 27.11
C HIS A 47 -8.86 5.03 25.74
N HIS A 48 -7.52 5.04 25.71
CA HIS A 48 -6.78 4.81 24.48
C HIS A 48 -7.34 3.49 23.96
N LEU A 49 -8.36 3.58 23.11
CA LEU A 49 -8.91 2.48 22.37
C LEU A 49 -7.71 2.01 21.58
N TYR A 50 -7.08 0.96 22.09
CA TYR A 50 -6.11 0.18 21.38
C TYR A 50 -6.89 -0.37 20.20
N ASN A 51 -7.05 0.46 19.17
CA ASN A 51 -7.93 0.16 18.06
C ASN A 51 -7.25 -1.02 17.40
N ARG A 52 -7.79 -2.22 17.64
CA ARG A 52 -7.14 -3.47 17.22
C ARG A 52 -7.10 -3.55 15.70
N HIS A 53 -7.92 -2.72 15.06
CA HIS A 53 -8.05 -2.58 13.63
C HIS A 53 -7.48 -1.25 13.14
N GLN A 54 -7.07 -1.26 11.88
CA GLN A 54 -6.59 -0.15 11.10
C GLN A 54 -7.39 -0.11 9.81
N THR A 55 -7.69 1.09 9.34
CA THR A 55 -8.36 1.27 8.06
C THR A 55 -7.32 1.56 6.99
N VAL A 56 -7.31 0.80 5.91
CA VAL A 56 -6.41 0.98 4.77
C VAL A 56 -7.22 1.17 3.49
N ARG A 57 -6.70 1.99 2.58
CA ARG A 57 -7.35 2.23 1.29
C ARG A 57 -6.56 1.54 0.19
N VAL A 58 -7.22 0.69 -0.59
CA VAL A 58 -6.60 -0.08 -1.67
C VAL A 58 -7.15 0.38 -3.01
N GLU A 59 -6.26 0.70 -3.95
CA GLU A 59 -6.59 1.14 -5.31
C GLU A 59 -5.64 0.52 -6.34
N GLY A 60 -6.06 0.52 -7.61
CA GLY A 60 -5.22 0.10 -8.74
C GLY A 60 -5.61 -1.28 -9.27
N ALA A 61 -4.60 -2.12 -9.57
CA ALA A 61 -4.75 -3.44 -10.17
C ALA A 61 -5.29 -4.52 -9.20
N VAL A 62 -6.45 -4.24 -8.59
CA VAL A 62 -7.19 -5.12 -7.68
C VAL A 62 -8.64 -5.26 -8.13
N GLU A 63 -9.26 -6.40 -7.85
CA GLU A 63 -10.62 -6.72 -8.31
C GLU A 63 -11.65 -5.89 -7.52
N TYR A 64 -11.39 -5.71 -6.22
CA TYR A 64 -12.25 -4.95 -5.32
C TYR A 64 -11.47 -3.77 -4.72
N PRO A 65 -11.42 -2.62 -5.39
CA PRO A 65 -10.85 -1.40 -4.80
C PRO A 65 -11.76 -0.85 -3.70
N GLY A 66 -11.19 -0.32 -2.62
CA GLY A 66 -11.99 0.18 -1.51
C GLY A 66 -11.25 0.38 -0.20
N LEU A 67 -12.02 0.58 0.87
CA LEU A 67 -11.53 0.71 2.24
C LEU A 67 -11.65 -0.65 2.94
N TYR A 68 -10.55 -1.09 3.53
CA TYR A 68 -10.46 -2.36 4.26
C TYR A 68 -10.14 -2.09 5.72
N ASN A 69 -10.84 -2.79 6.61
CA ASN A 69 -10.58 -2.76 8.04
C ASN A 69 -9.82 -4.02 8.44
N VAL A 70 -8.54 -3.88 8.77
CA VAL A 70 -7.62 -4.99 9.02
C VAL A 70 -6.96 -4.88 10.38
N GLU A 71 -6.47 -5.97 10.93
CA GLU A 71 -5.78 -5.94 12.22
C GLU A 71 -4.50 -5.08 12.18
N LYS A 72 -4.10 -4.48 13.31
CA LYS A 72 -2.85 -3.70 13.41
C LYS A 72 -1.58 -4.48 13.06
N THR A 73 -1.64 -5.80 13.17
CA THR A 73 -0.56 -6.74 12.84
C THR A 73 -0.60 -7.21 11.41
N ALA A 74 -1.65 -6.87 10.64
CA ALA A 74 -1.82 -7.31 9.29
C ALA A 74 -0.67 -6.83 8.39
N THR A 75 -0.28 -7.71 7.48
CA THR A 75 0.70 -7.42 6.43
C THR A 75 -0.01 -6.96 5.17
N LEU A 76 0.77 -6.38 4.27
CA LEU A 76 0.29 -5.99 2.96
C LEU A 76 -0.22 -7.19 2.15
N ALA A 77 0.39 -8.38 2.32
CA ALA A 77 -0.08 -9.63 1.73
C ALA A 77 -1.55 -9.91 2.09
N ASN A 78 -1.90 -9.83 3.37
CA ASN A 78 -3.25 -10.11 3.86
C ASN A 78 -4.27 -9.11 3.29
N VAL A 79 -3.89 -7.83 3.19
CA VAL A 79 -4.76 -6.79 2.61
C VAL A 79 -4.97 -7.02 1.11
N LEU A 80 -3.91 -7.38 0.39
CA LEU A 80 -3.98 -7.64 -1.05
C LEU A 80 -4.76 -8.92 -1.38
N GLU A 81 -4.69 -9.92 -0.50
CA GLU A 81 -5.49 -11.14 -0.61
C GLU A 81 -6.99 -10.82 -0.50
N GLN A 82 -7.38 -9.97 0.46
CA GLN A 82 -8.77 -9.51 0.59
C GLN A 82 -9.25 -8.70 -0.62
N ALA A 83 -8.39 -7.83 -1.16
CA ALA A 83 -8.72 -7.02 -2.32
C ALA A 83 -8.71 -7.79 -3.66
N LYS A 84 -8.23 -9.05 -3.65
CA LYS A 84 -7.96 -9.92 -4.80
C LYS A 84 -7.16 -9.22 -5.92
N VAL A 85 -5.87 -9.53 -5.99
CA VAL A 85 -4.96 -8.95 -6.99
C VAL A 85 -5.25 -9.49 -8.40
N LEU A 86 -5.27 -8.62 -9.41
CA LEU A 86 -5.42 -9.05 -10.81
C LEU A 86 -4.16 -9.70 -11.36
N LEU A 87 -4.32 -10.55 -12.39
CA LEU A 87 -3.20 -11.11 -13.18
C LEU A 87 -2.34 -10.01 -13.83
N GLU A 88 -2.93 -8.86 -14.10
CA GLU A 88 -2.27 -7.69 -14.67
C GLU A 88 -1.54 -6.84 -13.62
N ALA A 89 -1.53 -7.20 -12.34
CA ALA A 89 -0.84 -6.43 -11.32
C ALA A 89 0.67 -6.70 -11.30
N ASP A 90 1.48 -5.66 -11.10
CA ASP A 90 2.92 -5.79 -10.87
C ASP A 90 3.24 -5.78 -9.37
N LEU A 91 3.52 -6.96 -8.82
CA LEU A 91 3.92 -7.13 -7.43
C LEU A 91 5.43 -7.02 -7.23
N SER A 92 6.23 -6.91 -8.29
CA SER A 92 7.70 -6.96 -8.21
C SER A 92 8.31 -5.82 -7.37
N LYS A 93 7.61 -4.68 -7.31
CA LYS A 93 8.04 -3.49 -6.57
C LYS A 93 7.46 -3.41 -5.15
N ILE A 94 6.55 -4.31 -4.79
CA ILE A 94 5.78 -4.25 -3.55
C ILE A 94 6.31 -5.26 -2.53
N SER A 95 6.60 -4.80 -1.32
CA SER A 95 7.02 -5.68 -0.21
C SER A 95 5.81 -6.26 0.53
N LEU A 96 5.45 -7.51 0.23
CA LEU A 96 4.28 -8.20 0.79
C LEU A 96 4.33 -8.38 2.33
N ASN A 97 5.52 -8.57 2.89
CA ASN A 97 5.72 -8.77 4.33
C ASN A 97 5.73 -7.46 5.14
N LYS A 98 5.54 -6.31 4.48
CA LYS A 98 5.50 -5.02 5.17
C LYS A 98 4.18 -4.89 5.95
N LYS A 99 4.27 -4.45 7.20
CA LYS A 99 3.10 -4.10 8.01
C LYS A 99 2.43 -2.86 7.45
N VAL A 100 1.11 -2.86 7.43
CA VAL A 100 0.32 -1.71 7.01
C VAL A 100 0.11 -0.74 8.17
N ASN A 101 -0.02 0.54 7.83
CA ASN A 101 -0.29 1.61 8.78
C ASN A 101 -1.74 2.11 8.65
N ASN A 102 -2.25 2.71 9.73
CA ASN A 102 -3.58 3.29 9.71
C ASN A 102 -3.67 4.43 8.68
N SER A 103 -4.76 4.45 7.91
CA SER A 103 -5.03 5.41 6.83
C SER A 103 -3.98 5.40 5.71
N GLN A 104 -3.28 4.29 5.51
CA GLN A 104 -2.35 4.14 4.39
C GLN A 104 -3.09 3.90 3.07
N LEU A 105 -2.69 4.64 2.02
CA LEU A 105 -3.07 4.37 0.65
C LEU A 105 -2.11 3.34 0.03
N ILE A 106 -2.67 2.20 -0.39
CA ILE A 106 -1.98 1.12 -1.08
C ILE A 106 -2.40 1.20 -2.54
N LYS A 107 -1.48 1.65 -3.40
CA LYS A 107 -1.66 1.68 -4.85
C LYS A 107 -0.96 0.49 -5.49
N VAL A 108 -1.73 -0.42 -6.07
CA VAL A 108 -1.21 -1.58 -6.80
C VAL A 108 -1.00 -1.19 -8.26
N PRO A 109 0.25 -1.20 -8.77
CA PRO A 109 0.52 -0.81 -10.15
C PRO A 109 0.10 -1.91 -11.13
N TYR A 110 -0.29 -1.49 -12.33
CA TYR A 110 -0.53 -2.40 -13.45
C TYR A 110 0.79 -2.77 -14.13
N LYS A 111 0.83 -3.95 -14.74
CA LYS A 111 1.87 -4.40 -15.65
C LYS A 111 1.87 -3.48 -16.86
N GLU A 112 3.04 -2.97 -17.18
CA GLU A 112 3.22 -2.14 -18.36
C GLU A 112 3.53 -3.04 -19.56
N TYR A 113 2.83 -2.81 -20.67
CA TYR A 113 3.05 -3.52 -21.93
C TYR A 113 3.67 -2.57 -22.94
N ILE A 114 4.55 -3.11 -23.79
CA ILE A 114 5.19 -2.40 -24.88
C ILE A 114 4.86 -3.08 -26.20
N THR A 115 4.77 -2.31 -27.28
CA THR A 115 4.52 -2.84 -28.62
C THR A 115 5.82 -2.85 -29.41
N VAL A 116 6.22 -4.01 -29.92
CA VAL A 116 7.43 -4.19 -30.73
C VAL A 116 7.02 -4.64 -32.13
N ARG A 117 7.58 -4.04 -33.17
CA ARG A 117 7.29 -4.40 -34.56
C ARG A 117 8.36 -5.36 -35.07
N VAL A 118 7.97 -6.57 -35.42
CA VAL A 118 8.88 -7.61 -35.90
C VAL A 118 8.73 -7.81 -37.40
N GLU A 119 9.85 -7.72 -38.10
CA GLU A 119 9.95 -7.85 -39.55
C GLU A 119 11.02 -8.88 -39.94
N GLY A 120 10.86 -9.50 -41.10
CA GLY A 120 11.87 -10.39 -41.70
C GLY A 120 11.60 -11.88 -41.54
N ALA A 121 12.66 -12.67 -41.34
CA ALA A 121 12.64 -14.14 -41.39
C ALA A 121 12.10 -14.81 -40.11
N VAL A 122 10.88 -14.45 -39.71
CA VAL A 122 10.17 -15.03 -38.55
C VAL A 122 8.81 -15.58 -38.97
N LYS A 123 8.26 -16.50 -38.18
CA LYS A 123 6.94 -17.10 -38.42
C LYS A 123 5.81 -16.12 -38.08
N LYS A 124 5.88 -15.47 -36.92
CA LYS A 124 4.91 -14.45 -36.47
C LYS A 124 5.47 -13.05 -36.72
N ARG A 125 5.01 -12.40 -37.79
CA ARG A 125 5.40 -11.02 -38.17
C ARG A 125 4.35 -10.01 -37.71
N GLY A 126 4.76 -8.75 -37.58
CA GLY A 126 3.87 -7.64 -37.25
C GLY A 126 4.12 -7.05 -35.86
N SER A 127 3.14 -6.32 -35.34
CA SER A 127 3.17 -5.73 -34.01
C SER A 127 2.85 -6.77 -32.94
N LEU A 128 3.79 -7.01 -32.04
CA LEU A 128 3.62 -7.89 -30.89
C LEU A 128 3.62 -7.06 -29.60
N THR A 129 2.67 -7.33 -28.72
CA THR A 129 2.59 -6.74 -27.39
C THR A 129 3.29 -7.65 -26.38
N VAL A 130 4.31 -7.14 -25.70
CA VAL A 130 5.10 -7.86 -24.70
C VAL A 130 5.20 -7.06 -23.41
N LEU A 131 5.57 -7.70 -22.30
CA LEU A 131 5.74 -7.01 -21.03
C LEU A 131 6.95 -6.06 -21.09
N ARG A 132 6.82 -4.90 -20.44
CA ARG A 132 7.92 -3.94 -20.33
C ARG A 132 9.08 -4.60 -19.59
N GLY A 133 10.27 -4.52 -20.18
CA GLY A 133 11.48 -5.14 -19.63
C GLY A 133 11.72 -6.57 -20.08
N THR A 134 10.87 -7.14 -20.95
CA THR A 134 11.16 -8.39 -21.66
C THR A 134 12.51 -8.30 -22.38
N LEU A 135 13.28 -9.38 -22.29
CA LEU A 135 14.58 -9.50 -22.94
C LEU A 135 14.43 -9.88 -24.41
N MET A 136 15.41 -9.51 -25.21
CA MET A 136 15.50 -9.91 -26.62
C MET A 136 15.44 -11.44 -26.80
N GLU A 137 16.04 -12.20 -25.87
CA GLU A 137 16.03 -13.67 -25.87
C GLU A 137 14.62 -14.24 -25.72
N ASP A 138 13.80 -13.65 -24.86
CA ASP A 138 12.42 -14.09 -24.65
C ASP A 138 11.54 -13.74 -25.84
N LEU A 139 11.78 -12.61 -26.51
CA LEU A 139 11.11 -12.29 -27.76
C LEU A 139 11.42 -13.30 -28.87
N ILE A 140 12.67 -13.78 -28.96
CA ILE A 140 13.05 -14.79 -29.96
C ILE A 140 12.23 -16.08 -29.76
N LYS A 141 11.93 -16.47 -28.51
CA LYS A 141 11.06 -17.61 -28.21
C LYS A 141 9.62 -17.38 -28.68
N LEU A 142 9.12 -16.14 -28.57
CA LEU A 142 7.75 -15.78 -28.96
C LEU A 142 7.53 -15.71 -30.48
N ILE A 143 8.52 -15.20 -31.23
CA ILE A 143 8.40 -14.96 -32.69
C ILE A 143 8.61 -16.22 -33.54
N GLU A 144 9.16 -17.29 -32.96
CA GLU A 144 9.51 -18.55 -33.63
C GLU A 144 10.31 -18.31 -34.92
N PRO A 145 11.64 -18.07 -34.83
CA PRO A 145 12.47 -17.78 -36.00
C PRO A 145 12.48 -18.96 -36.99
N LEU A 146 12.48 -18.66 -38.29
CA LEU A 146 12.61 -19.68 -39.33
C LEU A 146 14.02 -20.28 -39.33
N GLU A 147 14.20 -21.50 -39.83
CA GLU A 147 15.51 -22.17 -39.88
C GLU A 147 16.58 -21.35 -40.63
N LYS A 148 16.12 -20.58 -41.63
CA LYS A 148 16.94 -19.67 -42.43
C LYS A 148 17.26 -18.33 -41.75
N ALA A 149 16.74 -18.07 -40.55
CA ALA A 149 16.94 -16.81 -39.84
C ALA A 149 18.32 -16.73 -39.18
N ASP A 150 18.95 -15.56 -39.25
CA ASP A 150 20.21 -15.29 -38.57
C ASP A 150 19.99 -14.88 -37.11
N VAL A 151 19.82 -15.90 -36.24
CA VAL A 151 19.66 -15.71 -34.80
C VAL A 151 20.91 -15.20 -34.09
N GLY A 152 22.10 -15.30 -34.71
CA GLY A 152 23.37 -14.95 -34.08
C GLY A 152 23.46 -13.48 -33.71
N ARG A 153 22.96 -12.60 -34.59
CA ARG A 153 22.99 -11.13 -34.39
C ARG A 153 21.96 -10.66 -33.36
N LEU A 154 20.94 -11.47 -33.10
CA LEU A 154 19.80 -11.15 -32.22
C LEU A 154 20.02 -11.61 -30.77
N LYS A 155 20.95 -12.54 -30.50
CA LYS A 155 21.29 -13.07 -29.15
C LYS A 155 22.07 -12.06 -28.27
N ARG A 156 21.57 -10.83 -28.14
CA ARG A 156 22.12 -9.83 -27.23
C ARG A 156 21.26 -9.75 -25.98
N LYS A 157 21.88 -9.83 -24.80
CA LYS A 157 21.22 -9.62 -23.50
C LYS A 157 20.87 -8.15 -23.32
N ARG A 158 19.77 -7.72 -23.92
CA ARG A 158 19.22 -6.37 -23.81
C ARG A 158 17.72 -6.39 -23.62
N LYS A 159 17.18 -5.35 -22.98
CA LYS A 159 15.74 -5.10 -22.85
C LYS A 159 15.21 -4.45 -24.12
N LEU A 160 13.97 -4.78 -24.45
CA LEU A 160 13.23 -4.19 -25.57
C LEU A 160 12.72 -2.79 -25.21
N ARG A 161 12.60 -1.94 -26.21
CA ARG A 161 11.97 -0.61 -26.09
C ARG A 161 10.60 -0.60 -26.75
N ASP A 162 9.75 0.30 -26.29
CA ASP A 162 8.44 0.53 -26.89
C ASP A 162 8.58 1.13 -28.30
N GLY A 163 7.77 0.64 -29.24
CA GLY A 163 7.82 1.00 -30.66
C GLY A 163 9.07 0.51 -31.40
N GLU A 164 9.91 -0.32 -30.80
CA GLU A 164 11.14 -0.79 -31.44
C GLU A 164 10.85 -1.67 -32.67
N ILE A 165 11.55 -1.40 -33.78
CA ILE A 165 11.47 -2.21 -35.00
C ILE A 165 12.62 -3.20 -35.01
N ILE A 166 12.29 -4.49 -35.05
CA ILE A 166 13.24 -5.59 -35.02
C ILE A 166 13.23 -6.31 -36.35
N LYS A 167 14.33 -6.15 -37.08
CA LYS A 167 14.54 -6.77 -38.39
C LYS A 167 15.36 -8.04 -38.22
N VAL A 168 14.78 -9.16 -38.61
CA VAL A 168 15.43 -10.48 -38.62
C VAL A 168 15.85 -10.81 -40.04
N LEU A 169 17.17 -10.81 -40.27
CA LEU A 169 17.75 -11.11 -41.57
C LEU A 169 17.87 -12.63 -41.80
N ILE A 170 17.96 -13.03 -43.06
CA ILE A 170 18.25 -14.41 -43.47
C ILE A 170 19.76 -14.62 -43.37
N LYS A 171 20.21 -15.81 -42.96
CA LYS A 171 21.64 -16.17 -42.93
C LYS A 171 22.23 -16.04 -44.33
N GLU A 172 23.31 -15.27 -44.44
CA GLU A 172 23.95 -14.96 -45.72
C GLU A 172 24.50 -16.21 -46.43
N LYS A 173 24.89 -17.25 -45.68
CA LYS A 173 25.31 -18.54 -46.27
C LYS A 173 24.22 -19.18 -47.12
N LEU A 174 22.94 -19.01 -46.80
CA LEU A 174 21.81 -19.59 -47.55
C LEU A 174 21.41 -18.76 -48.79
N LEU A 175 21.81 -17.48 -48.86
CA LEU A 175 21.54 -16.64 -50.04
C LEU A 175 22.44 -17.03 -51.24
N ARG A 176 23.65 -17.54 -50.98
CA ARG A 176 24.61 -17.94 -52.02
C ARG A 176 24.30 -19.29 -52.67
N ASP A 177 23.61 -20.20 -51.97
CA ASP A 177 23.29 -21.53 -52.51
C ASP A 177 22.11 -21.49 -53.50
N ASN A 178 21.14 -20.58 -53.33
CA ASN A 178 20.00 -20.43 -54.24
C ASN A 178 20.35 -19.77 -55.59
N CYS A 179 21.36 -18.90 -55.66
CA CYS A 179 21.73 -18.22 -56.92
C CYS A 179 22.56 -19.10 -57.88
N LYS A 180 23.05 -20.28 -57.44
CA LYS A 180 23.81 -21.19 -58.32
C LYS A 180 22.94 -22.19 -59.08
N GLY A 181 21.64 -22.28 -58.77
CA GLY A 181 20.73 -23.27 -59.34
C GLY A 181 19.84 -22.81 -60.50
N GLU A 182 19.66 -21.51 -60.74
CA GLU A 182 18.64 -20.99 -61.68
C GLU A 182 19.22 -20.24 -62.90
N CYS A 183 20.42 -20.58 -63.36
CA CYS A 183 20.97 -20.04 -64.63
C CYS A 183 21.43 -21.14 -65.60
N LYS A 184 20.68 -22.23 -65.74
CA LYS A 184 20.80 -23.15 -66.89
C LYS A 184 19.43 -23.65 -67.33
N SER A 185 18.89 -23.03 -68.37
CA SER A 185 18.24 -23.66 -69.53
C SER A 185 17.22 -22.72 -70.14
N LEU A 186 17.67 -21.94 -71.12
CA LEU A 186 16.90 -21.57 -72.32
C LEU A 186 17.95 -21.46 -73.44
N GLU A 187 18.35 -22.62 -73.97
CA GLU A 187 18.81 -22.79 -75.35
C GLU A 187 17.71 -23.52 -76.11
#